data_AF-A0A3B9GF50-F1
#
_entry.id   AF-A0A3B9GF50-F1
#
_cell.length_a   1.000
_cell.length_b   1.000
_cell.length_c   1.000
_cell.angle_alpha   90.00
_cell.angle_beta   90.00
_cell.angle_gamma   90.00
#
_symmetry.space_group_name_H-M   'P 1'
#
loop_
_entity.id
_entity.type
_entity.pdbx_description
1 polymer ?
#
loop_
_entity_poly.entity_id
_entity_poly.type
_entity_poly.pdbx_seq_one_letter_code
_entity_poly.pdbx_strand_id
1 'polypeptide(L)'
;MHYQRPWFLALLLAAGAFVYAQEARTVYIIRGTGEASALWAEHMALPSEAVRLYTPSSFTKKPFSINLSSDGAFSYSATKQRDLERSAANILTAYDVSIRGLGPLPKPDKRAVLRFTLAELMKAGGPARDSPGLFAIRKAIETGPYRSGRAWLEAISYEGGGVFRATVALSKK
;
A
#
# COMPACT_ATOMS: atom_id res chain seq x y z
N MET A 1 -22.21 -57.06 -39.71
CA MET A 1 -21.48 -57.22 -38.42
C MET A 1 -21.21 -55.84 -37.86
N HIS A 2 -21.99 -55.48 -36.83
CA HIS A 2 -21.96 -54.17 -36.16
C HIS A 2 -20.87 -54.15 -35.09
N TYR A 3 -20.00 -53.13 -35.10
CA TYR A 3 -19.15 -52.80 -33.95
C TYR A 3 -19.65 -51.50 -33.32
N GLN A 4 -20.38 -51.65 -32.22
CA GLN A 4 -20.73 -50.56 -31.31
C GLN A 4 -19.46 -50.16 -30.53
N ARG A 5 -19.06 -48.90 -30.62
CA ARG A 5 -18.03 -48.30 -29.75
C ARG A 5 -18.71 -47.70 -28.52
N PRO A 6 -18.42 -48.19 -27.30
CA PRO A 6 -18.97 -47.60 -26.10
C PRO A 6 -18.26 -46.29 -25.74
N TRP A 7 -19.06 -45.42 -25.15
CA TRP A 7 -18.73 -44.07 -24.71
C TRP A 7 -17.69 -44.06 -23.59
N PHE A 8 -16.75 -43.12 -23.67
CA PHE A 8 -16.08 -42.55 -22.50
C PHE A 8 -16.03 -41.04 -22.68
N LEU A 9 -17.09 -40.35 -22.27
CA LEU A 9 -17.03 -38.90 -22.02
C LEU A 9 -16.16 -38.69 -20.78
N ALA A 10 -14.93 -38.22 -20.99
CA ALA A 10 -14.08 -37.74 -19.93
C ALA A 10 -14.66 -36.41 -19.41
N LEU A 11 -15.23 -36.44 -18.20
CA LEU A 11 -15.66 -35.27 -17.46
C LEU A 11 -14.42 -34.56 -16.90
N LEU A 12 -13.90 -33.57 -17.63
CA LEU A 12 -12.88 -32.66 -17.14
C LEU A 12 -13.51 -31.74 -16.08
N LEU A 13 -13.36 -32.12 -14.81
CA LEU A 13 -13.56 -31.27 -13.65
C LEU A 13 -12.55 -30.10 -13.73
N ALA A 14 -13.00 -28.98 -14.29
CA ALA A 14 -12.33 -27.70 -14.14
C ALA A 14 -12.47 -27.25 -12.69
N ALA A 15 -11.56 -27.71 -11.84
CA ALA A 15 -11.33 -27.09 -10.53
C ALA A 15 -10.80 -25.68 -10.79
N GLY A 16 -11.70 -24.70 -10.82
CA GLY A 16 -11.36 -23.29 -10.81
C GLY A 16 -10.68 -22.95 -9.50
N ALA A 17 -9.36 -23.12 -9.45
CA ALA A 17 -8.54 -22.55 -8.39
C ALA A 17 -8.65 -21.03 -8.52
N PHE A 18 -9.49 -20.41 -7.68
CA PHE A 18 -9.42 -18.99 -7.40
C PHE A 18 -8.07 -18.73 -6.72
N VAL A 19 -7.03 -18.56 -7.54
CA VAL A 19 -5.77 -17.98 -7.08
C VAL A 19 -6.08 -16.54 -6.72
N TYR A 20 -6.37 -16.28 -5.44
CA TYR A 20 -6.35 -14.92 -4.92
C TYR A 20 -4.96 -14.37 -5.21
N ALA A 21 -4.89 -13.39 -6.11
CA ALA A 21 -3.64 -12.82 -6.57
C ALA A 21 -2.83 -12.33 -5.36
N GLN A 22 -1.65 -12.92 -5.16
CA GLN A 22 -0.69 -12.44 -4.18
C GLN A 22 0.03 -11.24 -4.82
N GLU A 23 -0.24 -10.04 -4.32
CA GLU A 23 0.41 -8.84 -4.80
C GLU A 23 1.66 -8.54 -3.97
N ALA A 24 2.83 -8.56 -4.62
CA ALA A 24 4.08 -8.12 -4.01
C ALA A 24 4.18 -6.60 -4.06
N ARG A 25 4.39 -5.97 -2.90
CA ARG A 25 4.51 -4.51 -2.75
C ARG A 25 5.73 -4.18 -1.89
N THR A 26 6.27 -2.97 -2.04
CA THR A 26 7.28 -2.43 -1.12
C THR A 26 6.63 -1.38 -0.24
N VAL A 27 6.77 -1.51 1.07
CA VAL A 27 6.28 -0.53 2.06
C VAL A 27 7.48 0.17 2.67
N TYR A 28 7.41 1.50 2.77
CA TYR A 28 8.45 2.32 3.38
C TYR A 28 7.98 2.83 4.74
N ILE A 29 8.84 2.71 5.74
CA ILE A 29 8.63 3.23 7.10
C ILE A 29 9.85 4.05 7.49
N ILE A 30 9.61 5.18 8.15
CA ILE A 30 10.65 6.01 8.75
C ILE A 30 10.60 5.78 10.26
N ARG A 31 11.76 5.53 10.86
CA ARG A 31 11.92 5.25 12.30
C ARG A 31 12.95 6.18 12.90
N GLY A 32 12.81 6.52 14.18
CA GLY A 32 13.84 7.24 14.92
C GLY A 32 15.11 6.40 15.14
N THR A 33 16.23 7.05 15.41
CA THR A 33 17.52 6.41 15.73
C THR A 33 17.76 6.18 17.23
N GLY A 34 16.84 6.60 18.11
CA GLY A 34 17.00 6.45 19.56
C GLY A 34 16.87 4.99 20.04
N GLU A 35 17.41 4.68 21.23
CA GLU A 35 17.37 3.33 21.83
C GLU A 35 15.96 2.74 21.90
N ALA A 36 14.96 3.56 22.25
CA ALA A 36 13.56 3.15 22.24
C ALA A 36 13.07 2.75 20.84
N SER A 37 13.56 3.41 19.78
CA SER A 37 13.24 3.06 18.39
C SER A 37 13.98 1.82 17.92
N ALA A 38 15.18 1.54 18.45
CA ALA A 38 15.94 0.32 18.17
C ALA A 38 15.26 -0.92 18.77
N LEU A 39 14.81 -0.85 20.02
CA LEU A 39 14.04 -1.92 20.67
C LEU A 39 12.68 -2.13 19.98
N TRP A 40 12.02 -1.04 19.58
CA TRP A 40 10.80 -1.13 18.77
C TRP A 40 11.06 -1.79 17.42
N ALA A 41 12.16 -1.45 16.74
CA ALA A 41 12.56 -2.01 15.46
C ALA A 41 12.88 -3.51 15.51
N GLU A 42 13.39 -3.99 16.65
CA GLU A 42 13.72 -5.39 16.87
C GLU A 42 12.48 -6.26 17.14
N HIS A 43 11.45 -5.68 17.77
CA HIS A 43 10.29 -6.44 18.25
C HIS A 43 8.99 -6.17 17.49
N MET A 44 8.89 -5.09 16.70
CA MET A 44 7.66 -4.76 15.99
C MET A 44 7.72 -5.16 14.51
N ALA A 45 6.72 -5.94 14.11
CA ALA A 45 6.41 -6.20 12.72
C ALA A 45 5.97 -4.91 12.02
N LEU A 46 6.06 -4.92 10.68
CA LEU A 46 5.54 -3.84 9.84
C LEU A 46 4.11 -3.43 10.26
N PRO A 47 3.83 -2.14 10.54
CA PRO A 47 2.50 -1.68 10.90
C PRO A 47 1.47 -2.02 9.82
N SER A 48 0.35 -2.62 10.24
CA SER A 48 -0.71 -3.05 9.31
C SER A 48 -1.33 -1.88 8.55
N GLU A 49 -1.32 -0.70 9.16
CA GLU A 49 -1.82 0.57 8.63
C GLU A 49 -1.04 0.99 7.38
N ALA A 50 0.26 0.70 7.32
CA ALA A 50 1.09 1.05 6.18
C ALA A 50 0.81 0.15 4.97
N VAL A 51 0.47 -1.12 5.21
CA VAL A 51 0.04 -2.07 4.17
C VAL A 51 -1.38 -1.75 3.70
N ARG A 52 -2.25 -1.32 4.63
CA ARG A 52 -3.65 -0.96 4.36
C ARG A 52 -3.79 0.16 3.33
N LEU A 53 -2.76 0.97 3.13
CA LEU A 53 -2.73 2.03 2.12
C LEU A 53 -2.88 1.50 0.68
N TYR A 54 -2.53 0.24 0.43
CA TYR A 54 -2.76 -0.44 -0.85
C TYR A 54 -4.21 -0.87 -1.06
N THR A 55 -5.06 -0.70 -0.05
CA THR A 55 -6.50 -1.00 -0.12
C THR A 55 -7.31 0.29 -0.27
N PRO A 56 -8.43 0.27 -1.01
CA PRO A 56 -9.30 1.43 -1.17
C PRO A 56 -9.79 1.94 0.19
N SER A 57 -9.35 3.14 0.55
CA SER A 57 -9.75 3.81 1.77
C SER A 57 -10.70 4.95 1.44
N SER A 58 -11.85 4.97 2.10
CA SER A 58 -12.80 6.08 2.01
C SER A 58 -12.20 7.33 2.63
N PHE A 59 -12.35 8.48 1.98
CA PHE A 59 -11.90 9.77 2.51
C PHE A 59 -12.97 10.85 2.43
N THR A 60 -12.86 11.81 3.35
CA THR A 60 -13.59 13.08 3.32
C THR A 60 -12.66 14.21 3.73
N LYS A 61 -12.59 15.25 2.90
CA LYS A 61 -11.92 16.52 3.22
C LYS A 61 -12.80 17.32 4.18
N LYS A 62 -12.23 17.69 5.31
CA LYS A 62 -12.79 18.66 6.26
C LYS A 62 -11.94 19.94 6.20
N PRO A 63 -12.45 21.07 6.70
CA PRO A 63 -11.58 22.22 6.97
C PRO A 63 -10.40 21.77 7.83
N PHE A 64 -9.18 21.97 7.32
CA PHE A 64 -7.91 21.66 8.00
C PHE A 64 -7.62 20.18 8.32
N SER A 65 -8.44 19.23 7.87
CA SER A 65 -8.20 17.81 8.13
C SER A 65 -8.73 16.89 7.05
N ILE A 66 -8.16 15.68 6.96
CA ILE A 66 -8.63 14.60 6.10
C ILE A 66 -9.01 13.44 7.00
N ASN A 67 -10.28 13.04 6.91
CA ASN A 67 -10.73 11.80 7.50
C ASN A 67 -10.46 10.67 6.50
N LEU A 68 -9.77 9.63 6.94
CA LEU A 68 -9.51 8.41 6.16
C LEU A 68 -10.08 7.23 6.95
N SER A 69 -10.87 6.39 6.30
CA SER A 69 -11.43 5.16 6.88
C SER A 69 -11.23 4.03 5.90
N SER A 70 -10.96 2.83 6.40
CA SER A 70 -10.62 1.68 5.58
C SER A 70 -11.47 0.49 6.02
N ASP A 71 -12.38 0.07 5.14
CA ASP A 71 -13.29 -1.05 5.36
C ASP A 71 -12.83 -2.19 4.46
N GLY A 72 -11.89 -2.98 4.95
CA GLY A 72 -11.29 -4.06 4.18
C GLY A 72 -10.56 -5.04 5.07
N ALA A 73 -10.96 -6.31 4.97
CA ALA A 73 -10.20 -7.43 5.49
C ALA A 73 -9.14 -7.82 4.45
N PHE A 74 -7.88 -7.90 4.88
CA PHE A 74 -6.79 -8.44 4.08
C PHE A 74 -5.81 -9.12 5.03
N SER A 75 -4.95 -9.97 4.47
CA SER A 75 -3.82 -10.55 5.19
C SER A 75 -2.53 -10.15 4.47
N TYR A 76 -1.45 -10.04 5.22
CA TYR A 76 -0.14 -9.75 4.65
C TYR A 76 0.96 -10.52 5.36
N SER A 77 2.07 -10.70 4.65
CA SER A 77 3.31 -11.22 5.22
C SER A 77 4.46 -10.36 4.73
N ALA A 78 5.32 -9.91 5.65
CA ALA A 78 6.58 -9.26 5.31
C ALA A 78 7.66 -10.33 5.11
N THR A 79 8.39 -10.26 4.00
CA THR A 79 9.38 -11.29 3.62
C THR A 79 10.81 -10.80 3.80
N LYS A 80 11.08 -9.52 3.52
CA LYS A 80 12.40 -8.91 3.64
C LYS A 80 12.30 -7.51 4.21
N GLN A 81 13.25 -7.15 5.06
CA GLN A 81 13.46 -5.80 5.57
C GLN A 81 14.86 -5.34 5.16
N ARG A 82 14.99 -4.11 4.69
CA ARG A 82 16.28 -3.47 4.42
C ARG A 82 16.26 -2.00 4.79
N ASP A 83 17.32 -1.53 5.43
CA ASP A 83 17.56 -0.10 5.62
C ASP A 83 18.08 0.48 4.31
N LEU A 84 17.49 1.58 3.86
CA LEU A 84 17.83 2.25 2.60
C LEU A 84 18.66 3.50 2.83
N GLU A 85 18.33 4.25 3.88
CA GLU A 85 18.98 5.51 4.21
C GLU A 85 18.99 5.69 5.73
N ARG A 86 20.09 6.23 6.26
CA ARG A 86 20.23 6.56 7.67
C ARG A 86 20.73 8.00 7.79
N SER A 87 20.04 8.77 8.61
CA SER A 87 20.43 10.11 9.05
C SER A 87 20.70 10.10 10.55
N ALA A 88 21.15 11.22 11.11
CA ALA A 88 21.39 11.34 12.55
C ALA A 88 20.14 11.04 13.40
N ALA A 89 18.95 11.40 12.90
CA ALA A 89 17.69 11.28 13.64
C ALA A 89 16.78 10.16 13.15
N ASN A 90 16.91 9.71 11.89
CA ASN A 90 15.95 8.82 11.25
C ASN A 90 16.60 7.72 10.41
N ILE A 91 15.94 6.57 10.34
CA ILE A 91 16.25 5.44 9.46
C ILE A 91 15.06 5.22 8.53
N LEU A 92 15.31 5.21 7.22
CA LEU A 92 14.36 4.78 6.22
C LEU A 92 14.51 3.29 5.97
N THR A 93 13.43 2.54 6.14
CA THR A 93 13.41 1.09 5.99
C THR A 93 12.36 0.69 4.97
N ALA A 94 12.74 -0.22 4.07
CA ALA A 94 11.84 -0.84 3.11
C ALA A 94 11.50 -2.28 3.52
N TYR A 95 10.23 -2.61 3.39
CA TYR A 95 9.66 -3.92 3.63
C TYR A 95 9.09 -4.47 2.34
N ASP A 96 9.56 -5.64 1.91
CA ASP A 96 8.90 -6.37 0.83
C ASP A 96 7.75 -7.16 1.46
N VAL A 97 6.53 -6.86 1.00
CA VAL A 97 5.29 -7.46 1.53
C VAL A 97 4.54 -8.19 0.44
N SER A 98 3.91 -9.29 0.84
CA SER A 98 2.91 -9.98 0.02
C SER A 98 1.54 -9.73 0.63
N ILE A 99 0.63 -9.17 -0.15
CA ILE A 99 -0.74 -8.86 0.29
C ILE A 99 -1.68 -9.89 -0.35
N ARG A 100 -2.59 -10.44 0.46
CA ARG A 100 -3.57 -11.46 0.09
C ARG A 100 -4.97 -11.06 0.55
N GLY A 101 -5.97 -11.52 -0.19
CA GLY A 101 -7.38 -11.24 0.13
C GLY A 101 -7.82 -9.82 -0.26
N LEU A 102 -7.07 -9.13 -1.12
CA LEU A 102 -7.56 -7.90 -1.73
C LEU A 102 -8.72 -8.26 -2.67
N GLY A 103 -9.90 -7.74 -2.38
CA GLY A 103 -10.98 -7.72 -3.36
C GLY A 103 -10.58 -6.91 -4.60
N PRO A 104 -11.33 -7.01 -5.71
CA PRO A 104 -11.03 -6.24 -6.91
C PRO A 104 -10.97 -4.75 -6.58
N LEU A 105 -9.85 -4.11 -6.97
CA LEU A 105 -9.69 -2.67 -6.81
C LEU A 105 -10.71 -1.94 -7.72
N PRO A 106 -11.37 -0.88 -7.23
CA PRO A 106 -12.25 -0.07 -8.06
C PRO A 106 -11.44 0.58 -9.18
N LYS A 107 -12.11 0.86 -10.30
CA LYS A 107 -11.49 1.62 -11.39
C LYS A 107 -11.21 3.05 -10.91
N PRO A 108 -9.97 3.56 -10.99
CA PRO A 108 -9.68 4.93 -10.60
C PRO A 108 -10.27 5.93 -11.59
N ASP A 109 -10.88 7.00 -11.08
CA ASP A 109 -11.30 8.16 -11.87
C ASP A 109 -10.11 9.08 -12.18
N LYS A 110 -9.14 9.15 -11.26
CA LYS A 110 -7.92 9.94 -11.42
C LYS A 110 -6.73 9.23 -10.79
N ARG A 111 -5.55 9.44 -11.39
CA ARG A 111 -4.25 9.06 -10.81
C ARG A 111 -3.44 10.31 -10.52
N ALA A 112 -2.88 10.39 -9.33
CA ALA A 112 -1.92 11.40 -8.92
C ALA A 112 -0.53 10.76 -8.87
N VAL A 113 0.37 11.21 -9.74
CA VAL A 113 1.78 10.85 -9.68
C VAL A 113 2.50 11.95 -8.90
N LEU A 114 2.97 11.59 -7.71
CA LEU A 114 3.62 12.51 -6.79
C LEU A 114 5.11 12.21 -6.73
N ARG A 115 5.91 13.28 -6.71
CA ARG A 115 7.31 13.23 -6.34
C ARG A 115 7.48 14.11 -5.10
N PHE A 116 8.18 13.60 -4.09
CA PHE A 116 8.43 14.32 -2.85
C PHE A 116 9.71 13.82 -2.19
N THR A 117 10.24 14.60 -1.25
CA THR A 117 11.47 14.27 -0.53
C THR A 117 11.18 13.89 0.92
N LEU A 118 12.12 13.18 1.55
CA LEU A 118 12.11 12.91 2.98
C LEU A 118 12.06 14.23 3.76
N ALA A 119 12.79 15.26 3.33
CA ALA A 119 12.75 16.58 3.94
C ALA A 119 11.36 17.24 3.88
N GLU A 120 10.67 17.16 2.74
CA GLU A 120 9.28 17.64 2.61
C GLU A 120 8.35 16.93 3.59
N LEU A 121 8.50 15.61 3.70
CA LEU A 121 7.69 14.78 4.57
C LEU A 121 7.96 15.10 6.05
N MET A 122 9.22 15.24 6.44
CA MET A 122 9.62 15.65 7.80
C MET A 122 9.08 17.05 8.14
N LYS A 123 9.14 17.98 7.19
CA LYS A 123 8.64 19.36 7.37
C LYS A 123 7.12 19.41 7.53
N ALA A 124 6.38 18.58 6.79
CA ALA A 124 4.92 18.50 6.91
C ALA A 124 4.48 17.97 8.28
N GLY A 125 5.28 17.08 8.88
CA GLY A 125 5.05 16.56 10.22
C GLY A 125 3.71 15.81 10.37
N GLY A 126 3.23 15.74 11.61
CA GLY A 126 1.94 15.14 11.94
C GLY A 126 1.87 13.62 11.77
N PRO A 127 0.66 13.04 11.68
CA PRO A 127 0.45 11.58 11.71
C PRO A 127 1.06 10.80 10.54
N ALA A 128 1.48 11.48 9.46
CA ALA A 128 2.03 10.85 8.26
C ALA A 128 3.57 10.91 8.20
N ARG A 129 4.23 11.52 9.20
CA ARG A 129 5.68 11.74 9.20
C ARG A 129 6.50 10.43 9.18
N ASP A 130 5.91 9.33 9.62
CA ASP A 130 6.60 8.04 9.73
C ASP A 130 6.26 7.11 8.55
N SER A 131 5.39 7.55 7.62
CA SER A 131 4.89 6.75 6.50
C SER A 131 4.85 7.55 5.19
N PRO A 132 5.85 7.40 4.30
CA PRO A 132 5.85 7.95 2.95
C PRO A 132 4.59 7.63 2.14
N GLY A 133 4.03 6.42 2.28
CA GLY A 133 2.79 6.04 1.62
C GLY A 133 1.60 6.88 2.11
N LEU A 134 1.46 7.09 3.43
CA LEU A 134 0.36 7.85 3.99
C LEU A 134 0.48 9.33 3.61
N PHE A 135 1.69 9.87 3.61
CA PHE A 135 1.96 11.22 3.13
C PHE A 135 1.53 11.39 1.67
N ALA A 136 1.89 10.44 0.79
CA ALA A 136 1.48 10.45 -0.61
C ALA A 136 -0.04 10.45 -0.77
N ILE A 137 -0.76 9.57 -0.05
CA ILE A 137 -2.22 9.52 -0.10
C ILE A 137 -2.84 10.85 0.36
N ARG A 138 -2.37 11.42 1.47
CA ARG A 138 -2.89 12.69 1.98
C ARG A 138 -2.65 13.84 1.00
N LYS A 139 -1.43 13.95 0.45
CA LYS A 139 -1.07 14.98 -0.55
C LYS A 139 -1.89 14.82 -1.83
N ALA A 140 -2.13 13.59 -2.28
CA ALA A 140 -2.98 13.30 -3.45
C ALA A 140 -4.45 13.67 -3.19
N ILE A 141 -4.99 13.35 -2.01
CA ILE A 141 -6.34 13.75 -1.62
C ILE A 141 -6.41 15.28 -1.60
N GLU A 142 -5.53 15.94 -0.85
CA GLU A 142 -5.51 17.39 -0.65
C GLU A 142 -5.52 18.17 -1.97
N THR A 143 -4.62 17.82 -2.89
CA THR A 143 -4.50 18.42 -4.23
C THR A 143 -5.52 17.89 -5.25
N GLY A 144 -6.22 16.80 -4.92
CA GLY A 144 -7.22 16.16 -5.76
C GLY A 144 -8.53 16.95 -5.88
N PRO A 145 -9.34 16.69 -6.93
CA PRO A 145 -10.54 17.48 -7.22
C PRO A 145 -11.75 17.11 -6.32
N TYR A 146 -11.71 15.96 -5.63
CA TYR A 146 -12.87 15.45 -4.91
C TYR A 146 -12.86 15.87 -3.44
N ARG A 147 -14.03 16.26 -2.91
CA ARG A 147 -14.21 16.50 -1.47
C ARG A 147 -14.34 15.21 -0.68
N SER A 148 -14.84 14.14 -1.29
CA SER A 148 -14.93 12.80 -0.70
C SER A 148 -14.82 11.75 -1.80
N GLY A 149 -14.45 10.52 -1.43
CA GLY A 149 -14.24 9.45 -2.38
C GLY A 149 -13.46 8.28 -1.78
N ARG A 150 -12.76 7.54 -2.62
CA ARG A 150 -11.81 6.49 -2.23
C ARG A 150 -10.41 6.82 -2.73
N ALA A 151 -9.41 6.47 -1.94
CA ALA A 151 -8.01 6.62 -2.28
C ALA A 151 -7.22 5.36 -1.92
N TRP A 152 -6.26 4.98 -2.76
CA TRP A 152 -5.32 3.90 -2.47
C TRP A 152 -4.00 4.14 -3.18
N LEU A 153 -2.94 3.57 -2.63
CA LEU A 153 -1.62 3.57 -3.20
C LEU A 153 -1.54 2.48 -4.28
N GLU A 154 -1.24 2.85 -5.52
CA GLU A 154 -0.97 1.87 -6.58
C GLU A 154 0.52 1.48 -6.60
N ALA A 155 1.41 2.44 -6.31
CA ALA A 155 2.85 2.21 -6.24
C ALA A 155 3.55 3.29 -5.42
N ILE A 156 4.67 2.93 -4.80
CA ILE A 156 5.65 3.87 -4.25
C ILE A 156 7.04 3.29 -4.43
N SER A 157 8.00 4.13 -4.83
CA SER A 157 9.40 3.79 -5.01
C SER A 157 10.29 4.85 -4.40
N TYR A 158 11.36 4.41 -3.76
CA TYR A 158 12.46 5.28 -3.34
C TYR A 158 13.50 5.35 -4.47
N GLU A 159 13.80 6.56 -4.94
CA GLU A 159 14.69 6.84 -6.07
C GLU A 159 16.15 7.11 -5.65
N GLY A 160 16.43 7.12 -4.34
CA GLY A 160 17.73 7.55 -3.79
C GLY A 160 17.73 9.01 -3.33
N GLY A 161 18.67 9.36 -2.46
CA GLY A 161 18.89 10.74 -1.99
C GLY A 161 17.66 11.36 -1.29
N GLY A 162 16.91 10.56 -0.54
CA GLY A 162 15.69 11.01 0.13
C GLY A 162 14.48 11.20 -0.79
N VAL A 163 14.54 10.83 -2.08
CA VAL A 163 13.46 11.09 -3.05
C VAL A 163 12.51 9.90 -3.18
N PHE A 164 11.20 10.18 -3.17
CA PHE A 164 10.14 9.22 -3.42
C PHE A 164 9.33 9.60 -4.65
N ARG A 165 8.89 8.57 -5.37
CA ARG A 165 7.85 8.66 -6.38
C ARG A 165 6.70 7.75 -6.00
N ALA A 166 5.49 8.28 -5.97
CA ALA A 166 4.29 7.54 -5.62
C ALA A 166 3.19 7.75 -6.66
N THR A 167 2.43 6.70 -6.94
CA THR A 167 1.21 6.76 -7.73
C THR A 167 0.05 6.45 -6.82
N VAL A 168 -0.84 7.42 -6.66
CA VAL A 168 -2.06 7.31 -5.85
C VAL A 168 -3.27 7.34 -6.78
N ALA A 169 -4.13 6.36 -6.62
CA ALA A 169 -5.42 6.32 -7.28
C ALA A 169 -6.48 7.03 -6.43
N LEU A 170 -7.34 7.78 -7.10
CA LEU A 170 -8.51 8.44 -6.53
C LEU A 170 -9.74 8.02 -7.32
N SER A 171 -10.82 7.71 -6.60
CA SER A 171 -12.13 7.48 -7.18
C SER A 171 -13.18 8.32 -6.48
N LYS A 172 -14.13 8.87 -7.24
CA LYS A 172 -15.30 9.55 -6.70
C LYS A 172 -16.21 8.52 -6.04
N LYS A 173 -16.92 8.95 -5.00
CA LYS A 173 -17.93 8.12 -4.34
C LYS A 173 -19.11 7.85 -5.28
#